data_AF-A2EL01-F1
#
_entry.id   AF-A2EL01-F1
#
_cell.length_a   1.000
_cell.length_b   1.000
_cell.length_c   1.000
_cell.angle_alpha   90.00
_cell.angle_beta   90.00
_cell.angle_gamma   90.00
#
_symmetry.space_group_name_H-M   'P 1'
#
loop_
_entity.id
_entity.type
_entity.pdbx_description
1 polymer ?
#
loop_
_entity_poly.entity_id
_entity_poly.type
_entity_poly.pdbx_seq_one_letter_code
_entity_poly.pdbx_strand_id
1 'polypeptide(L)'
;MEQIPSFYSFNIKPNEKYNVVAPVDTSFSASTISILPDENTPENGRIVLWVDAPVASKEQIQSVAVASLRVGTAEVVKVDFVVDCLTPITFYTKGDNITVTVSGYATGFDPLQVTKVEEKKE
;
A
#
# COMPACT_ATOMS: atom_id res chain seq x y z
N MET A 1 18.19 2.78 -23.65
CA MET A 1 17.60 3.97 -23.03
C MET A 1 17.58 3.73 -21.54
N GLU A 2 18.09 4.66 -20.74
CA GLU A 2 17.98 4.62 -19.29
C GLU A 2 16.52 4.86 -18.91
N GLN A 3 15.91 3.97 -18.13
CA GLN A 3 14.51 4.14 -17.69
C GLN A 3 14.46 5.25 -16.65
N ILE A 4 13.60 6.25 -16.88
CA ILE A 4 13.35 7.33 -15.92
C ILE A 4 12.28 6.82 -14.94
N PRO A 5 12.56 6.76 -13.62
CA PRO A 5 11.57 6.29 -12.66
C PRO A 5 10.35 7.22 -12.61
N SER A 6 9.16 6.64 -12.60
CA SER A 6 7.89 7.38 -12.47
C SER A 6 7.46 7.41 -11.01
N PHE A 7 6.98 8.55 -10.53
CA PHE A 7 6.46 8.69 -9.17
C PHE A 7 5.02 8.18 -9.07
N TYR A 8 4.72 7.43 -8.00
CA TYR A 8 3.38 6.93 -7.70
C TYR A 8 2.99 7.23 -6.26
N SER A 9 1.71 7.51 -6.05
CA SER A 9 1.10 7.67 -4.75
C SER A 9 -0.36 7.23 -4.78
N PHE A 10 -0.78 6.46 -3.77
CA PHE A 10 -2.17 6.03 -3.62
C PHE A 10 -2.57 5.95 -2.14
N ASN A 11 -3.87 6.05 -1.90
CA ASN A 11 -4.43 6.09 -0.55
C ASN A 11 -5.13 4.78 -0.22
N ILE A 12 -4.91 4.30 0.99
CA ILE A 12 -5.58 3.15 1.60
C ILE A 12 -6.49 3.70 2.69
N LYS A 13 -7.79 3.70 2.42
CA LYS A 13 -8.79 4.12 3.39
C LYS A 13 -9.00 3.05 4.47
N PRO A 14 -9.42 3.44 5.68
CA PRO A 14 -9.78 2.50 6.74
C PRO A 14 -10.84 1.50 6.29
N ASN A 15 -10.71 0.25 6.74
CA ASN A 15 -11.66 -0.84 6.44
C ASN A 15 -11.83 -1.14 4.95
N GLU A 16 -10.93 -0.64 4.09
CA GLU A 16 -10.92 -0.93 2.67
C GLU A 16 -9.66 -1.71 2.30
N LYS A 17 -9.77 -2.52 1.26
CA LYS A 17 -8.65 -3.27 0.68
C LYS A 17 -8.45 -2.82 -0.76
N TYR A 18 -7.19 -2.72 -1.18
CA TYR A 18 -6.81 -2.29 -2.51
C TYR A 18 -5.83 -3.27 -3.13
N ASN A 19 -6.18 -3.80 -4.29
CA ASN A 19 -5.26 -4.58 -5.10
C ASN A 19 -4.37 -3.63 -5.91
N VAL A 20 -3.06 -3.80 -5.76
CA VAL A 20 -2.05 -3.09 -6.53
C VAL A 20 -1.35 -4.10 -7.43
N VAL A 21 -1.35 -3.81 -8.72
CA VAL A 21 -0.69 -4.63 -9.74
C VAL A 21 0.34 -3.76 -10.46
N ALA A 22 1.59 -4.22 -10.45
CA ALA A 22 2.63 -3.63 -11.30
C ALA A 22 2.46 -4.17 -12.73
N PRO A 23 2.50 -3.30 -13.76
CA PRO A 23 2.52 -3.73 -15.15
C PRO A 23 3.69 -4.67 -15.47
N VAL A 24 3.62 -5.38 -16.60
CA VAL A 24 4.73 -6.22 -17.08
C VAL A 24 6.01 -5.38 -17.18
N ASP A 25 7.14 -5.97 -16.79
CA ASP A 25 8.46 -5.32 -16.77
C ASP A 25 8.56 -4.05 -15.90
N THR A 26 7.61 -3.85 -14.98
CA THR A 26 7.60 -2.75 -14.02
C THR A 26 7.72 -3.30 -12.59
N SER A 27 8.61 -2.69 -11.78
CA SER A 27 8.61 -2.88 -10.33
C SER A 27 8.24 -1.57 -9.65
N PHE A 28 7.42 -1.63 -8.60
CA PHE A 28 7.10 -0.49 -7.76
C PHE A 28 7.83 -0.60 -6.43
N SER A 29 8.61 0.42 -6.09
CA SER A 29 9.30 0.52 -4.81
C SER A 29 8.59 1.58 -3.96
N ALA A 30 7.82 1.13 -2.96
CA ALA A 30 7.28 2.00 -1.93
C ALA A 30 8.44 2.50 -1.06
N SER A 31 8.51 3.82 -0.89
CA SER A 31 9.61 4.51 -0.19
C SER A 31 9.13 5.23 1.06
N THR A 32 7.86 5.66 1.09
CA THR A 32 7.26 6.39 2.19
C THR A 32 5.83 5.98 2.39
N ILE A 33 5.43 5.85 3.65
CA ILE A 33 4.06 5.63 4.07
C ILE A 33 3.72 6.73 5.07
N SER A 34 2.60 7.43 4.89
CA SER A 34 2.21 8.55 5.73
C SER A 34 0.73 8.53 6.08
N ILE A 35 0.38 9.15 7.20
CA ILE A 35 -1.02 9.48 7.52
C ILE A 35 -1.48 10.58 6.56
N LEU A 36 -2.66 10.39 5.97
CA LEU A 36 -3.38 11.44 5.27
C LEU A 36 -4.52 11.92 6.16
N PRO A 37 -4.35 13.04 6.89
CA PRO A 37 -5.37 13.52 7.81
C PRO A 37 -6.59 14.03 7.06
N ASP A 38 -7.76 13.71 7.60
CA ASP A 38 -9.08 14.16 7.16
C ASP A 38 -9.96 14.49 8.38
N GLU A 39 -11.21 14.90 8.14
CA GLU A 39 -12.17 15.24 9.20
C GLU A 39 -12.52 14.07 10.14
N ASN A 40 -12.21 12.83 9.75
CA ASN A 40 -12.50 11.62 10.51
C ASN A 40 -11.26 11.06 11.22
N THR A 41 -10.11 11.71 11.08
CA THR A 41 -8.85 11.28 11.69
C THR A 41 -8.87 11.58 13.19
N PRO A 42 -8.66 10.58 14.07
CA PRO A 42 -8.67 10.78 15.51
C PRO A 42 -7.49 11.63 15.99
N GLU A 43 -7.68 12.41 17.06
CA GLU A 43 -6.61 13.23 17.68
C GLU A 43 -5.42 12.40 18.18
N ASN A 44 -5.66 11.14 18.55
CA ASN A 44 -4.64 10.15 18.90
C ASN A 44 -5.11 8.79 18.42
N GLY A 45 -4.23 8.05 17.76
CA GLY A 45 -4.54 6.73 17.24
C GLY A 45 -3.34 6.05 16.61
N ARG A 46 -3.40 4.74 16.50
CA ARG A 46 -2.40 3.87 15.87
C ARG A 46 -3.02 3.13 14.69
N ILE A 47 -2.30 3.13 13.59
CA ILE A 47 -2.67 2.41 12.38
C ILE A 47 -1.48 1.60 11.88
N VAL A 48 -1.73 0.41 11.36
CA VAL A 48 -0.71 -0.43 10.73
C VAL A 48 -1.12 -0.70 9.29
N LEU A 49 -0.26 -0.40 8.33
CA LEU A 49 -0.40 -0.84 6.95
C LEU A 49 0.02 -2.30 6.85
N TRP A 50 -0.87 -3.12 6.32
CA TRP A 50 -0.67 -4.52 6.02
C TRP A 50 -0.72 -4.76 4.52
N VAL A 51 -0.02 -5.81 4.12
CA VAL A 51 0.01 -6.31 2.76
C VAL A 51 -0.25 -7.81 2.79
N ASP A 52 -1.19 -8.26 1.97
CA ASP A 52 -1.41 -9.67 1.66
C ASP A 52 -0.80 -9.97 0.28
N ALA A 53 0.15 -10.89 0.23
CA ALA A 53 0.83 -11.30 -1.00
C ALA A 53 0.73 -12.82 -1.22
N PRO A 54 0.54 -13.28 -2.46
CA PRO A 54 0.52 -14.71 -2.77
C PRO A 54 1.93 -15.31 -2.69
N VAL A 55 2.04 -16.46 -2.03
CA VAL A 55 3.30 -17.21 -1.96
C VAL A 55 3.33 -18.22 -3.11
N ALA A 56 4.27 -18.02 -4.04
CA ALA A 56 4.38 -18.74 -5.32
C ALA A 56 4.27 -20.27 -5.22
N SER A 57 4.62 -20.86 -4.07
CA SER A 57 4.71 -22.31 -3.90
C SER A 57 3.45 -23.00 -3.35
N LYS A 58 2.40 -22.29 -2.88
CA LYS A 58 1.38 -22.94 -2.02
C LYS A 58 -0.10 -22.55 -2.17
N GLU A 59 -0.51 -21.76 -3.16
CA GLU A 59 -1.87 -21.13 -3.16
C GLU A 59 -2.19 -20.42 -1.82
N GLN A 60 -1.17 -20.06 -1.05
CA GLN A 60 -1.29 -19.44 0.26
C GLN A 60 -1.08 -17.95 0.12
N ILE A 61 -1.87 -17.18 0.85
CA ILE A 61 -1.70 -15.75 1.03
C ILE A 61 -0.90 -15.52 2.31
N GLN A 62 0.16 -14.74 2.23
CA GLN A 62 0.94 -14.30 3.38
C GLN A 62 0.64 -12.84 3.70
N SER A 63 0.25 -12.58 4.94
CA SER A 63 0.02 -11.24 5.46
C SER A 63 1.28 -10.70 6.15
N VAL A 64 1.72 -9.50 5.77
CA VAL A 64 2.90 -8.82 6.32
C VAL A 64 2.52 -7.42 6.79
N ALA A 65 2.91 -7.05 8.02
CA ALA A 65 2.83 -5.67 8.48
C ALA A 65 4.00 -4.87 7.91
N VAL A 66 3.71 -3.83 7.13
CA VAL A 66 4.73 -3.06 6.39
C VAL A 66 5.13 -1.79 7.16
N ALA A 67 4.17 -1.09 7.77
CA ALA A 67 4.45 0.12 8.53
C ALA A 67 3.45 0.30 9.68
N SER A 68 3.94 0.78 10.83
CA SER A 68 3.11 1.22 11.95
C SER A 68 3.23 2.73 12.07
N LEU A 69 2.09 3.42 12.06
CA LEU A 69 1.99 4.87 12.19
C LEU A 69 1.18 5.24 13.43
N ARG A 70 1.40 6.44 13.95
CA ARG A 70 0.68 6.98 15.10
C ARG A 70 0.51 8.49 15.00
N VAL A 71 -0.72 8.97 15.14
CA VAL A 71 -1.06 10.41 15.11
C VAL A 71 -0.27 11.14 16.20
N GLY A 72 0.29 12.31 15.85
CA GLY A 72 1.06 13.17 16.74
C GLY A 72 2.44 12.64 17.18
N THR A 73 2.88 11.47 16.72
CA THR A 73 4.17 10.87 17.14
C THR A 73 4.97 10.25 16.00
N ALA A 74 4.34 9.50 15.11
CA ALA A 74 4.99 8.81 14.00
C ALA A 74 4.06 8.78 12.79
N GLU A 75 3.88 9.94 12.16
CA GLU A 75 2.89 10.14 11.09
C GLU A 75 3.44 9.84 9.69
N VAL A 76 4.75 9.67 9.57
CA VAL A 76 5.44 9.32 8.33
C VAL A 76 6.53 8.29 8.64
N VAL A 77 6.61 7.25 7.82
CA VAL A 77 7.60 6.19 7.92
C VAL A 77 8.28 6.02 6.57
N LYS A 78 9.62 5.98 6.56
CA LYS A 78 10.39 5.54 5.40
C LYS A 78 10.38 4.02 5.36
N VAL A 79 10.09 3.44 4.20
CA VAL A 79 10.13 2.01 3.97
C VAL A 79 10.99 1.68 2.75
N ASP A 80 11.38 0.42 2.67
CA ASP A 80 12.00 -0.17 1.48
C ASP A 80 11.22 -1.45 1.17
N PHE A 81 10.13 -1.27 0.44
CA PHE A 81 9.19 -2.35 0.11
C PHE A 81 8.96 -2.38 -1.40
N VAL A 82 9.25 -3.51 -2.02
CA VAL A 82 9.17 -3.67 -3.48
C VAL A 82 8.02 -4.59 -3.84
N VAL A 83 7.23 -4.15 -4.81
CA VAL A 83 6.20 -4.91 -5.52
C VAL A 83 6.75 -5.21 -6.91
N ASP A 84 7.15 -6.45 -7.14
CA ASP A 84 7.79 -6.92 -8.39
C ASP A 84 7.03 -8.09 -9.05
N CYS A 85 5.77 -8.32 -8.65
CA CYS A 85 5.00 -9.45 -9.13
C CYS A 85 3.85 -9.04 -10.06
N LEU A 86 3.59 -9.89 -11.06
CA LEU A 86 2.41 -9.80 -11.94
C LEU A 86 1.11 -10.14 -11.20
N THR A 87 1.21 -10.74 -10.00
CA THR A 87 0.05 -11.09 -9.20
C THR A 87 -0.36 -9.90 -8.32
N PRO A 88 -1.66 -9.63 -8.14
CA PRO A 88 -2.11 -8.54 -7.28
C PRO A 88 -1.61 -8.69 -5.84
N ILE A 89 -1.07 -7.60 -5.30
CA ILE A 89 -0.77 -7.46 -3.88
C ILE A 89 -1.87 -6.63 -3.24
N THR A 90 -2.45 -7.13 -2.15
CA THR A 90 -3.57 -6.45 -1.47
C THR A 90 -3.05 -5.60 -0.32
N PHE A 91 -3.26 -4.30 -0.39
CA PHE A 91 -2.95 -3.34 0.66
C PHE A 91 -4.20 -3.03 1.49
N TYR A 92 -4.03 -2.96 2.80
CA TYR A 92 -5.11 -2.63 3.74
C TYR A 92 -4.55 -2.16 5.07
N THR A 93 -5.39 -1.56 5.91
CA THR A 93 -4.97 -1.09 7.24
C THR A 93 -5.65 -1.88 8.36
N LYS A 94 -4.97 -1.99 9.51
CA LYS A 94 -5.54 -2.47 10.78
C LYS A 94 -5.24 -1.47 11.89
N GLY A 95 -6.26 -1.08 12.66
CA GLY A 95 -6.14 -0.12 13.75
C GLY A 95 -7.24 0.93 13.69
N ASP A 96 -6.90 2.15 14.08
CA ASP A 96 -7.84 3.28 14.10
C ASP A 96 -8.25 3.75 12.71
N ASN A 97 -9.32 4.54 12.64
CA ASN A 97 -9.91 5.07 11.42
C ASN A 97 -9.02 6.18 10.80
N ILE A 98 -7.89 5.77 10.21
CA ILE A 98 -6.86 6.65 9.64
C ILE A 98 -6.56 6.25 8.20
N THR A 99 -6.73 7.18 7.26
CA THR A 99 -6.30 6.99 5.87
C THR A 99 -4.77 7.04 5.78
N VAL A 100 -4.18 6.12 5.03
CA VAL A 100 -2.74 6.04 4.83
C VAL A 100 -2.40 6.25 3.36
N THR A 101 -1.43 7.10 3.06
CA THR A 101 -0.85 7.26 1.73
C THR A 101 0.41 6.42 1.61
N VAL A 102 0.51 5.65 0.53
CA VAL A 102 1.72 4.92 0.13
C VAL A 102 2.32 5.64 -1.07
N SER A 103 3.59 6.02 -1.01
CA SER A 103 4.28 6.69 -2.12
C SER A 103 5.64 6.06 -2.42
N GLY A 104 6.03 6.17 -3.68
CA GLY A 104 7.23 5.52 -4.19
C GLY A 104 7.48 5.78 -5.65
N TYR A 105 8.30 4.93 -6.26
CA TYR A 105 8.70 5.04 -7.65
C TYR A 105 8.54 3.71 -8.35
N ALA A 106 8.20 3.72 -9.64
CA ALA A 106 8.24 2.52 -10.47
C ALA A 106 9.26 2.65 -11.60
N THR A 107 9.83 1.53 -12.02
CA THR A 107 10.83 1.46 -13.10
C THR A 107 10.24 1.66 -14.49
N GLY A 108 8.93 1.44 -14.65
CA GLY A 108 8.20 1.59 -15.90
C GLY A 108 7.44 2.92 -16.04
N PHE A 109 6.88 3.15 -17.23
CA PHE A 109 6.01 4.29 -17.54
C PHE A 109 4.53 3.95 -17.42
N ASP A 110 4.18 2.67 -17.45
CA ASP A 110 2.79 2.25 -17.37
C ASP A 110 2.25 2.48 -15.95
N PRO A 111 1.01 2.98 -15.81
CA PRO A 111 0.46 3.29 -14.51
C PRO A 111 0.26 2.02 -13.69
N LEU A 112 0.56 2.09 -12.39
CA LEU A 112 0.14 1.05 -11.45
C LEU A 112 -1.38 0.93 -11.47
N GLN A 113 -1.88 -0.30 -11.55
CA GLN A 113 -3.30 -0.56 -11.45
C GLN A 113 -3.66 -0.71 -9.98
N VAL A 114 -4.38 0.28 -9.45
CA VAL A 114 -4.87 0.29 -8.07
C VAL A 114 -6.38 0.15 -8.11
N THR A 115 -6.90 -0.97 -7.61
CA THR A 115 -8.35 -1.28 -7.63
C THR A 115 -8.85 -1.60 -6.23
N LYS A 116 -9.98 -1.01 -5.85
CA LYS A 116 -10.64 -1.34 -4.58
C LYS A 116 -11.22 -2.75 -4.67
N VAL A 117 -10.99 -3.56 -3.64
CA VAL A 117 -11.63 -4.88 -3.52
C VAL A 117 -13.05 -4.67 -3.04
N GLU A 118 -14.03 -5.12 -3.84
CA GLU A 118 -15.42 -5.13 -3.42
C GLU A 118 -15.65 -6.28 -2.43
N GLU A 119 -16.15 -5.97 -1.23
CA GLU A 119 -16.65 -7.01 -0.34
C GLU A 119 -17.97 -7.54 -0.92
N LYS A 120 -18.01 -8.83 -1.24
CA LYS A 120 -19.27 -9.51 -1.52
C LYS A 120 -20.11 -9.43 -0.25
N LYS A 121 -21.23 -8.71 -0.30
CA LYS A 121 -22.27 -8.81 0.73
C LYS A 121 -22.85 -10.23 0.64
N GLU A 122 -22.53 -11.04 1.63
CA GLU A 122 -23.27 -12.28 1.93
C GLU A 122 -24.65 -11.95 2.53
#